data_AF-A0A6A4L4L0-F1
#
_entry.id   AF-A0A6A4L4L0-F1
#
_cell.length_a   1.000
_cell.length_b   1.000
_cell.length_c   1.000
_cell.angle_alpha   90.00
_cell.angle_beta   90.00
_cell.angle_gamma   90.00
#
_symmetry.space_group_name_H-M   'P 1'
#
loop_
_entity.id
_entity.type
_entity.pdbx_description
1 polymer ?
#
loop_
_entity_poly.entity_id
_entity_poly.type
_entity_poly.pdbx_seq_one_letter_code
_entity_poly.pdbx_strand_id
1 'polypeptide(L)'
;MVSLLANSYDRYAKLFNGTHKSHVHSPAEAEALLKFKPFIDSSSLMNDLKEMELTAAKALEYFRSTRHIFLYYEDLIRDPTKLVDVQKFLKVPLMKLTSRQVKIHQGSLTELIWNWDEVNKTLQGTTYESFLGADY
;
A
#
# COMPACT_ATOMS: atom_id res chain seq x y z
N MET A 1 3.33 3.33 1.41
CA MET A 1 4.66 3.79 0.93
C MET A 1 5.59 2.64 0.52
N VAL A 2 5.79 1.62 1.35
CA VAL A 2 6.67 0.45 1.05
C VAL A 2 6.44 -0.13 -0.35
N SER A 3 5.20 -0.47 -0.68
CA SER A 3 4.89 -1.05 -2.00
C SER A 3 5.13 -0.10 -3.18
N LEU A 4 5.05 1.22 -2.96
CA LEU A 4 5.35 2.21 -4.00
C LEU A 4 6.86 2.27 -4.28
N LEU A 5 7.68 2.27 -3.22
CA LEU A 5 9.14 2.28 -3.33
C LEU A 5 9.64 0.99 -3.98
N ALA A 6 9.12 -0.17 -3.57
CA ALA A 6 9.46 -1.46 -4.17
C ALA A 6 9.03 -1.53 -5.65
N ASN A 7 7.85 -1.02 -5.99
CA ASN A 7 7.40 -0.97 -7.38
C ASN A 7 8.25 -0.04 -8.25
N SER A 8 8.66 1.11 -7.69
CA SER A 8 9.56 2.05 -8.36
C SER A 8 10.93 1.42 -8.62
N TYR A 9 11.47 0.66 -7.66
CA TYR A 9 12.71 -0.08 -7.84
C TYR A 9 12.62 -1.10 -8.98
N ASP A 10 11.58 -1.93 -9.02
CA ASP A 10 11.42 -2.94 -10.07
C ASP A 10 11.27 -2.31 -11.47
N ARG A 11 10.79 -1.07 -11.57
CA ARG A 11 10.73 -0.35 -12.85
C ARG A 11 12.11 -0.25 -13.53
N TYR A 12 13.16 -0.16 -12.73
CA TYR A 12 14.55 -0.08 -13.19
C TYR A 12 15.25 -1.44 -13.14
N ALA A 13 15.09 -2.17 -12.05
CA ALA A 13 15.75 -3.47 -11.83
C ALA A 13 15.25 -4.56 -12.77
N LYS A 14 13.96 -4.51 -13.14
CA LYS A 14 13.32 -5.37 -14.15
C LYS A 14 13.63 -6.86 -13.90
N LEU A 15 13.28 -7.32 -12.70
CA LEU A 15 13.70 -8.61 -12.16
C LEU A 15 13.18 -9.81 -12.97
N PHE A 16 12.21 -9.60 -13.87
CA PHE A 16 11.65 -10.63 -14.74
C PHE A 16 12.00 -10.39 -16.20
N ASN A 17 13.12 -10.98 -16.65
CA ASN A 17 13.56 -10.95 -18.05
C ASN A 17 13.55 -9.53 -18.66
N GLY A 18 13.99 -8.52 -17.92
CA GLY A 18 14.03 -7.15 -18.42
C GLY A 18 12.66 -6.45 -18.46
N THR A 19 11.64 -7.03 -17.83
CA THR A 19 10.28 -6.49 -17.74
C THR A 19 9.93 -6.06 -16.31
N HIS A 20 9.35 -4.86 -16.18
CA HIS A 20 8.75 -4.37 -14.94
C HIS A 20 7.41 -5.07 -14.67
N LYS A 21 7.16 -5.46 -13.42
CA LYS A 21 5.93 -6.08 -12.96
C LYS A 21 5.29 -5.27 -11.84
N SER A 22 4.15 -4.65 -12.13
CA SER A 22 3.32 -4.02 -11.09
C SER A 22 2.43 -5.00 -10.32
N HIS A 23 2.13 -6.14 -10.94
CA HIS A 23 1.34 -7.23 -10.35
C HIS A 23 1.94 -8.57 -10.77
N VAL A 24 1.71 -9.59 -9.94
CA VAL A 24 2.21 -10.95 -10.14
C VAL A 24 1.07 -11.94 -10.06
N HIS A 25 1.26 -13.11 -10.70
CA HIS A 25 0.24 -14.16 -10.78
C HIS A 25 0.68 -15.47 -10.13
N SER A 26 1.90 -15.52 -9.59
CA SER A 26 2.42 -16.68 -8.88
C SER A 26 3.10 -16.28 -7.57
N PRO A 27 3.08 -17.17 -6.56
CA PRO A 27 3.82 -16.96 -5.31
C PRO A 27 5.33 -16.79 -5.54
N ALA A 28 5.92 -17.50 -6.51
CA ALA A 28 7.34 -17.40 -6.81
C ALA A 28 7.74 -16.01 -7.34
N GLU A 29 6.92 -15.42 -8.22
CA GLU A 29 7.14 -14.03 -8.66
C GLU A 29 6.96 -13.04 -7.50
N ALA A 30 5.95 -13.25 -6.64
CA ALA A 30 5.74 -12.41 -5.46
C ALA A 30 6.98 -12.43 -4.54
N GLU A 31 7.51 -13.63 -4.26
CA GLU A 31 8.69 -13.83 -3.43
C GLU A 31 9.95 -13.18 -4.03
N ALA A 32 10.13 -13.27 -5.36
CA ALA A 32 11.25 -12.63 -6.03
C ALA A 32 11.24 -11.10 -5.89
N LEU A 33 10.06 -10.46 -6.01
CA LEU A 33 9.91 -9.02 -5.79
C LEU A 33 10.06 -8.62 -4.32
N LEU A 34 9.56 -9.46 -3.41
CA LEU A 34 9.59 -9.23 -1.97
C LEU A 34 11.00 -9.13 -1.39
N LYS A 35 12.00 -9.71 -2.07
CA LYS A 35 13.41 -9.67 -1.65
C LYS A 35 13.97 -8.24 -1.57
N PHE A 36 13.41 -7.31 -2.33
CA PHE A 36 13.81 -5.92 -2.23
C PHE A 36 13.14 -5.25 -1.01
N LYS A 37 13.95 -4.82 -0.06
CA LYS A 37 13.51 -4.03 1.09
C LYS A 37 13.86 -2.56 0.85
N PRO A 38 12.87 -1.68 0.65
CA PRO A 38 13.16 -0.26 0.51
C PRO A 38 13.82 0.30 1.76
N PHE A 39 14.80 1.18 1.53
CA PHE A 39 15.26 2.14 2.53
C PHE A 39 14.28 3.33 2.53
N ILE A 40 13.84 3.73 3.72
CA ILE A 40 12.97 4.89 3.91
C ILE A 40 13.80 6.01 4.51
N ASP A 41 13.81 7.19 3.88
CA ASP A 41 14.48 8.35 4.44
C ASP A 41 13.71 8.88 5.66
N SER A 42 14.22 8.56 6.85
CA SER A 42 13.62 8.97 8.12
C SER A 42 13.67 10.49 8.33
N SER A 43 14.57 11.20 7.65
CA SER A 43 14.68 12.66 7.76
C SER A 43 13.52 13.37 7.06
N SER A 44 12.99 12.81 5.95
CA SER A 44 11.84 13.35 5.23
C SER A 44 10.50 12.73 5.64
N LEU A 45 10.52 11.54 6.26
CA LEU A 45 9.34 10.70 6.53
C LEU A 45 8.15 11.46 7.12
N MET A 46 8.37 12.28 8.16
CA MET A 46 7.29 13.04 8.81
C MET A 46 6.66 14.06 7.86
N ASN A 47 7.48 14.72 7.03
CA ASN A 47 7.00 15.67 6.03
C ASN A 47 6.28 14.94 4.89
N ASP A 48 6.79 13.79 4.45
CA ASP A 48 6.16 12.98 3.40
C ASP A 48 4.76 12.50 3.83
N LEU A 49 4.61 12.06 5.08
CA LEU A 49 3.31 11.67 5.63
C LEU A 49 2.35 12.85 5.75
N LYS A 50 2.84 14.01 6.18
CA LYS A 50 2.04 15.24 6.26
C LYS A 50 1.58 15.72 4.89
N GLU A 51 2.46 15.71 3.89
CA GLU A 51 2.12 16.08 2.52
C GLU A 51 1.12 15.09 1.89
N MET A 52 1.24 13.80 2.21
CA MET A 52 0.24 12.80 1.82
C MET A 52 -1.15 13.14 2.38
N GLU A 53 -1.27 13.45 3.67
CA GLU A 53 -2.55 13.84 4.28
C GLU A 53 -3.10 15.14 3.68
N LEU A 54 -2.26 16.16 3.51
CA LEU A 54 -2.65 17.42 2.87
C LEU A 54 -3.12 17.21 1.43
N THR A 55 -2.46 16.34 0.68
CA THR A 55 -2.84 15.99 -0.69
C THR A 55 -4.18 15.28 -0.73
N ALA A 56 -4.40 14.32 0.17
CA ALA A 56 -5.68 13.64 0.31
C ALA A 56 -6.80 14.63 0.66
N ALA A 57 -6.59 15.50 1.65
CA ALA A 57 -7.56 16.52 2.05
C ALA A 57 -7.90 17.48 0.91
N LYS A 58 -6.90 17.98 0.17
CA LYS A 58 -7.09 18.84 -1.00
C LYS A 58 -7.89 18.12 -2.10
N ALA A 59 -7.58 16.85 -2.37
CA ALA A 59 -8.31 16.08 -3.37
C ALA A 59 -9.81 15.98 -3.01
N LEU A 60 -10.13 15.76 -1.73
CA LEU A 60 -11.51 15.73 -1.26
C LEU A 60 -12.22 17.07 -1.39
N GLU A 61 -11.52 18.17 -1.12
CA GLU A 61 -12.05 19.51 -1.31
C GLU A 61 -12.35 19.77 -2.80
N TYR A 62 -11.41 19.45 -3.70
CA TYR A 62 -11.59 19.61 -5.15
C TYR A 62 -12.76 18.76 -5.68
N PHE A 63 -12.92 17.55 -5.16
CA PHE A 63 -13.96 16.61 -5.58
C PHE A 63 -15.18 16.59 -4.66
N ARG A 64 -15.42 17.65 -3.86
CA ARG A 64 -16.50 17.69 -2.86
C ARG A 64 -17.91 17.46 -3.44
N SER A 65 -18.14 17.85 -4.69
CA SER A 65 -19.41 17.66 -5.40
C SER A 65 -19.48 16.33 -6.18
N THR A 66 -18.37 15.60 -6.25
CA THR A 66 -18.30 14.29 -6.89
C THR A 66 -18.55 13.22 -5.85
N ARG A 67 -19.40 12.25 -6.18
CA ARG A 67 -19.64 11.11 -5.31
C ARG A 67 -18.35 10.27 -5.18
N HIS A 68 -17.85 10.13 -3.95
CA HIS A 68 -16.62 9.41 -3.62
C HIS A 68 -16.86 8.37 -2.52
N ILE A 69 -15.93 7.41 -2.39
CA ILE A 69 -15.88 6.42 -1.31
C ILE A 69 -14.43 6.32 -0.84
N PHE A 70 -14.24 6.11 0.46
CA PHE A 70 -12.94 5.84 1.06
C PHE A 70 -12.77 4.36 1.27
N LEU A 71 -11.63 3.83 0.84
CA LEU A 71 -11.28 2.42 0.98
C LEU A 71 -9.82 2.34 1.40
N TYR A 72 -9.60 1.78 2.59
CA TYR A 72 -8.28 1.33 3.00
C TYR A 72 -8.13 -0.12 2.56
N TYR A 73 -6.93 -0.48 2.12
CA TYR A 73 -6.65 -1.84 1.68
C TYR A 73 -6.92 -2.83 2.83
N GLU A 74 -6.58 -2.43 4.04
CA GLU A 74 -6.72 -3.14 5.30
C GLU A 74 -8.19 -3.44 5.61
N ASP A 75 -9.09 -2.49 5.32
CA ASP A 75 -10.53 -2.72 5.51
C ASP A 75 -11.07 -3.79 4.55
N LEU A 76 -10.56 -3.84 3.31
CA LEU A 76 -10.97 -4.85 2.34
C LEU A 76 -10.48 -6.26 2.70
N ILE A 77 -9.34 -6.36 3.39
CA ILE A 77 -8.76 -7.63 3.82
C ILE A 77 -9.42 -8.11 5.11
N ARG A 78 -9.61 -7.23 6.10
CA ARG A 78 -10.21 -7.56 7.39
C ARG A 78 -11.71 -7.83 7.29
N ASP A 79 -12.40 -7.09 6.44
CA ASP A 79 -13.84 -7.22 6.22
C ASP A 79 -14.17 -7.31 4.72
N PRO A 80 -14.20 -8.53 4.14
CA PRO A 80 -14.56 -8.73 2.75
C PRO A 80 -15.96 -8.23 2.38
N THR A 81 -16.85 -7.99 3.35
CA THR A 81 -18.18 -7.44 3.08
C THR A 81 -18.11 -6.01 2.56
N LYS A 82 -17.02 -5.28 2.82
CA LYS A 82 -16.76 -3.95 2.22
C LYS A 82 -16.76 -3.96 0.70
N LEU A 83 -16.42 -5.08 0.06
CA LEU A 83 -16.50 -5.22 -1.40
C LEU A 83 -17.95 -5.15 -1.92
N VAL A 84 -18.95 -5.44 -1.07
CA VAL A 84 -20.37 -5.22 -1.41
C VAL A 84 -20.65 -3.72 -1.51
N ASP A 85 -20.13 -2.93 -0.58
CA ASP A 85 -20.28 -1.46 -0.61
C ASP A 85 -19.58 -0.87 -1.83
N VAL A 86 -18.41 -1.39 -2.20
CA VAL A 86 -17.72 -1.01 -3.45
C VAL A 86 -18.57 -1.33 -4.69
N GLN A 87 -19.12 -2.55 -4.77
CA GLN A 87 -19.97 -2.93 -5.91
C GLN A 87 -21.25 -2.08 -6.00
N LYS A 88 -21.91 -1.83 -4.86
CA LYS A 88 -23.06 -0.91 -4.77
C LYS A 88 -22.68 0.51 -5.16
N PHE A 89 -21.54 0.98 -4.69
CA PHE A 89 -21.00 2.29 -5.07
C PHE A 89 -20.85 2.31 -6.59
N LEU A 90 -20.11 1.40 -7.20
CA LEU A 90 -19.91 1.37 -8.66
C LEU A 90 -21.19 1.07 -9.47
N LYS A 91 -22.31 0.73 -8.82
CA LYS A 91 -23.58 0.34 -9.45
C LYS A 91 -23.44 -0.88 -10.37
N VAL A 92 -22.59 -1.84 -9.96
CA VAL A 92 -22.44 -3.13 -10.65
C VAL A 92 -23.24 -4.22 -9.92
N PRO A 93 -23.66 -5.29 -10.62
CA PRO A 93 -24.32 -6.42 -9.98
C PRO A 93 -23.48 -7.01 -8.86
N LEU A 94 -24.11 -7.39 -7.75
CA LEU A 94 -23.43 -8.05 -6.65
C LEU A 94 -23.00 -9.46 -7.08
N MET A 95 -21.71 -9.72 -7.01
CA MET A 95 -21.16 -11.04 -7.28
C MET A 95 -19.94 -11.34 -6.41
N LYS A 96 -19.58 -12.63 -6.37
CA LYS A 96 -18.33 -13.06 -5.76
C LYS A 96 -17.17 -12.60 -6.63
N LEU A 97 -16.33 -11.70 -6.10
CA LEU A 97 -15.14 -11.23 -6.78
C LEU A 97 -13.98 -12.21 -6.56
N THR A 98 -13.20 -12.45 -7.62
CA THR A 98 -11.99 -13.29 -7.57
C THR A 98 -10.88 -12.60 -8.34
N SER A 99 -9.65 -12.73 -7.88
CA SER A 99 -8.46 -12.23 -8.57
C SER A 99 -7.44 -13.35 -8.73
N ARG A 100 -6.70 -13.32 -9.84
CA ARG A 100 -5.49 -14.14 -10.04
C ARG A 100 -4.23 -13.41 -9.56
N GLN A 101 -4.36 -12.17 -9.10
CA GLN A 101 -3.20 -11.43 -8.59
C GLN A 101 -2.83 -11.96 -7.22
N VAL A 102 -1.53 -12.15 -7.01
CA VAL A 102 -0.96 -12.54 -5.73
C VAL A 102 -0.41 -11.29 -5.05
N LYS A 103 -0.67 -11.14 -3.76
CA LYS A 103 -0.12 -10.06 -2.95
C LYS A 103 1.39 -10.25 -2.80
N ILE A 104 2.16 -9.22 -3.15
CA ILE A 104 3.62 -9.23 -3.11
C ILE A 104 4.13 -9.03 -1.68
N HIS A 105 3.77 -7.91 -1.05
CA HIS A 105 4.26 -7.52 0.27
C HIS A 105 3.44 -8.20 1.36
N GLN A 106 3.92 -9.37 1.81
CA GLN A 106 3.37 -10.14 2.93
C GLN A 106 4.38 -10.16 4.08
N GLY A 107 3.90 -10.32 5.31
CA GLY A 107 4.74 -10.27 6.52
C GLY A 107 4.70 -8.91 7.22
N SER A 108 5.50 -8.82 8.29
CA SER A 108 5.56 -7.63 9.14
C SER A 108 6.35 -6.49 8.50
N LEU A 109 6.08 -5.25 8.88
CA LEU A 109 6.85 -4.11 8.35
C LEU A 109 8.36 -4.21 8.66
N THR A 110 8.73 -4.82 9.79
CA THR A 110 10.11 -5.14 10.16
C THR A 110 10.83 -6.00 9.11
N GLU A 111 10.10 -6.92 8.47
CA GLU A 111 10.67 -7.78 7.43
C GLU A 111 10.74 -7.06 6.07
N LEU A 112 9.91 -6.04 5.86
CA LEU A 112 9.74 -5.37 4.57
C LEU A 112 10.58 -4.10 4.41
N ILE A 113 11.05 -3.50 5.50
CA ILE A 113 11.78 -2.22 5.48
C ILE A 113 13.23 -2.47 5.89
N TRP A 114 14.19 -1.94 5.12
CA TRP A 114 15.60 -2.16 5.38
C TRP A 114 16.07 -1.52 6.69
N ASN A 115 15.69 -0.26 6.93
CA ASN A 115 16.05 0.51 8.12
C ASN A 115 14.88 0.63 9.11
N TRP A 116 14.21 -0.49 9.38
CA TRP A 116 13.00 -0.52 10.20
C TRP A 116 13.15 0.17 11.55
N ASP A 117 14.23 -0.09 12.30
CA ASP A 117 14.42 0.47 13.64
C ASP A 117 14.42 2.01 13.63
N GLU A 118 14.99 2.62 12.59
CA GLU A 118 15.03 4.06 12.41
C GLU A 118 13.65 4.63 12.08
N VAL A 119 12.90 3.95 11.20
CA VAL A 119 11.51 4.28 10.87
C VAL A 119 10.61 4.17 12.09
N ASN A 120 10.72 3.07 12.84
CA ASN A 120 9.98 2.83 14.07
C ASN A 120 10.25 3.94 15.09
N LYS A 121 11.53 4.26 15.33
CA LYS A 121 11.91 5.35 16.23
C LYS A 121 11.39 6.71 15.77
N THR A 122 11.35 6.97 14.46
CA THR A 122 10.86 8.23 13.89
C THR A 122 9.35 8.40 14.09
N LEU A 123 8.57 7.33 13.98
CA LEU A 123 7.11 7.40 14.06
C LEU A 123 6.56 7.17 15.47
N GLN A 124 7.29 6.48 16.35
CA GLN A 124 6.85 6.17 17.70
C GLN A 124 6.60 7.46 18.51
N GLY A 125 5.45 7.53 19.18
CA GLY A 125 5.02 8.70 19.94
C GLY A 125 4.53 9.87 19.08
N THR A 126 4.42 9.70 17.76
CA THR A 126 3.88 10.72 16.85
C THR A 126 2.43 10.43 16.49
N THR A 127 1.76 11.38 15.82
CA THR A 127 0.41 11.16 15.26
C THR A 127 0.34 10.05 14.22
N TYR A 128 1.49 9.64 13.67
CA TYR A 128 1.61 8.59 12.66
C TYR A 128 2.03 7.23 13.24
N GLU A 129 2.13 7.10 14.56
CA GLU A 129 2.48 5.84 15.23
C GLU A 129 1.57 4.68 14.82
N SER A 130 0.30 4.96 14.49
CA SER A 130 -0.65 3.94 14.01
C SER A 130 -0.19 3.23 12.74
N PHE A 131 0.71 3.84 11.93
CA PHE A 131 1.26 3.18 10.75
C PHE A 131 2.31 2.11 11.08
N LEU A 132 2.81 2.05 12.32
CA LEU A 132 3.71 0.99 12.77
C LEU A 132 2.96 -0.31 13.08
N GLY A 133 1.71 -0.19 13.54
CA GLY A 133 0.88 -1.31 13.98
C GLY A 133 0.02 -1.94 12.89
N ALA A 134 0.22 -1.58 11.62
CA ALA A 134 -0.49 -2.19 10.50
C ALA A 134 0.09 -3.57 10.14
N ASP A 135 0.18 -4.45 11.14
CA ASP A 135 0.24 -5.88 10.92
C ASP A 135 -1.22 -6.38 10.83
N TYR A 136 -1.54 -6.97 9.68
CA TYR A 136 -2.88 -7.29 9.17
C TYR A 136 -3.91 -7.84 10.17
#